data_AF-A0A977TJ40-F1
#
_entry.id   AF-A0A977TJ40-F1
#
_cell.length_a   1.000
_cell.length_b   1.000
_cell.length_c   1.000
_cell.angle_alpha   90.00
_cell.angle_beta   90.00
_cell.angle_gamma   90.00
#
_symmetry.space_group_name_H-M   'P 1'
#
loop_
_entity.id
_entity.type
_entity.pdbx_description
1 polymer ?
#
loop_
_entity_poly.entity_id
_entity_poly.type
_entity_poly.pdbx_seq_one_letter_code
_entity_poly.pdbx_strand_id
1 'polypeptide(L)' 'MKSLQCFMLELIMVLVEELRVNSVDVDCFFHFNDTLRPEADCPPCETFSLNNTDVFLERLNSLLQAIAAKDADKT' A
#
# COMPACT_ATOMS: atom_id res chain seq x y z
N MET A 1 -7.71 -2.53 -6.54
CA MET A 1 -6.44 -2.83 -7.25
C MET A 1 -5.57 -3.73 -6.38
N LYS A 2 -5.07 -4.87 -6.88
CA LYS A 2 -4.20 -5.77 -6.10
C LYS A 2 -2.86 -5.14 -5.70
N SER A 3 -2.30 -4.31 -6.58
CA SER A 3 -1.08 -3.55 -6.31
C SER A 3 -1.20 -2.72 -5.03
N LEU A 4 -2.32 -2.00 -4.84
CA LEU A 4 -2.56 -1.21 -3.63
C LEU A 4 -2.60 -2.08 -2.37
N GLN A 5 -3.26 -3.24 -2.44
CA GLN A 5 -3.28 -4.18 -1.31
C GLN A 5 -1.87 -4.66 -0.94
N CYS A 6 -1.03 -4.95 -1.94
CA CYS A 6 0.36 -5.33 -1.72
C CYS A 6 1.18 -4.18 -1.10
N PHE A 7 1.00 -2.96 -1.59
CA PHE A 7 1.65 -1.78 -0.99
C PHE A 7 1.19 -1.55 0.46
N MET A 8 -0.07 -1.79 0.78
CA MET A 8 -0.57 -1.64 2.16
C MET A 8 0.04 -2.68 3.11
N LEU A 9 0.18 -3.93 2.67
CA LEU A 9 0.83 -4.97 3.48
C LEU A 9 2.29 -4.65 3.78
N GLU A 10 3.05 -4.19 2.79
CA GLU A 10 4.44 -3.80 3.04
C GLU A 10 4.59 -2.52 3.85
N LEU A 11 3.65 -1.58 3.68
CA LEU A 11 3.62 -0.40 4.54
C LEU A 11 3.40 -0.79 6.01
N ILE A 12 2.50 -1.74 6.28
CA ILE A 12 2.26 -2.26 7.62
C ILE A 12 3.54 -2.90 8.20
N MET A 13 4.24 -3.73 7.42
CA MET A 13 5.51 -4.33 7.84
C MET A 13 6.55 -3.26 8.18
N VAL A 14 6.74 -2.28 7.30
CA VAL A 14 7.65 -1.14 7.53
C VAL A 14 7.26 -0.36 8.80
N LEU A 15 5.98 -0.08 9.01
CA LEU A 15 5.50 0.67 10.18
C LEU A 15 5.77 -0.08 11.49
N VAL A 16 5.54 -1.39 11.52
CA VAL A 16 5.69 -2.22 12.72
C VAL A 16 7.15 -2.57 13.00
N GLU A 17 7.89 -3.03 11.98
CA GLU A 17 9.22 -3.62 12.16
C GLU A 17 10.35 -2.59 12.04
N GLU A 18 10.26 -1.67 11.08
CA GLU A 18 11.33 -0.70 10.81
C GLU A 18 11.14 0.61 11.57
N LEU A 19 9.95 1.20 11.48
CA LEU A 19 9.64 2.50 12.09
C LEU A 19 9.13 2.40 13.53
N ARG A 20 8.78 1.18 13.98
CA ARG A 20 8.31 0.87 15.34
C ARG A 20 7.13 1.76 15.80
N VAL A 21 6.23 2.04 14.87
CA VAL A 21 4.97 2.72 15.15
C VAL A 21 4.11 1.83 16.05
N ASN A 22 3.36 2.43 16.98
CA ASN A 22 2.51 1.69 17.89
C ASN A 22 1.46 0.89 17.10
N SER A 23 1.23 -0.37 17.46
CA SER A 23 0.26 -1.25 16.79
C SER A 23 -1.14 -0.63 16.71
N VAL A 24 -1.55 0.14 17.72
CA VAL A 24 -2.84 0.85 17.74
C VAL A 24 -2.94 1.88 16.60
N ASP A 25 -1.83 2.53 16.27
CA ASP A 25 -1.78 3.50 15.16
C ASP A 25 -1.75 2.79 13.80
N VAL A 26 -1.29 1.53 13.76
CA VAL A 26 -1.24 0.69 12.55
C VAL A 26 -2.58 -0.04 12.29
N ASP A 27 -3.44 -0.20 13.30
CA ASP A 27 -4.74 -0.89 13.18
C ASP A 27 -5.62 -0.32 12.06
N CYS A 28 -5.57 0.99 11.83
CA CYS A 28 -6.30 1.62 10.73
C CYS A 28 -5.82 1.16 9.34
N PHE A 29 -4.52 0.88 9.18
CA PHE A 29 -3.94 0.36 7.94
C PHE A 29 -4.35 -1.09 7.70
N PHE A 30 -4.37 -1.92 8.75
CA PHE A 30 -4.90 -3.28 8.68
C PHE A 30 -6.38 -3.27 8.26
N HIS A 31 -7.20 -2.46 8.94
CA HIS A 31 -8.60 -2.33 8.62
C HIS A 31 -8.82 -1.87 7.18
N PHE A 32 -8.09 -0.84 6.72
CA PHE A 32 -8.18 -0.38 5.35
C PHE A 32 -7.80 -1.49 4.36
N ASN A 33 -6.68 -2.19 4.58
CA ASN A 33 -6.21 -3.26 3.71
C ASN A 33 -7.23 -4.40 3.58
N ASP A 34 -7.91 -4.78 4.66
CA ASP A 34 -8.93 -5.83 4.67
C ASP A 34 -10.20 -5.43 3.92
N THR A 35 -10.50 -4.12 3.86
CA THR A 35 -11.65 -3.61 3.09
C THR A 35 -11.37 -3.52 1.59
N LEU A 36 -10.10 -3.61 1.16
CA LEU A 36 -9.76 -3.60 -0.26
C LEU A 36 -10.29 -4.86 -0.94
N ARG A 37 -11.04 -4.67 -2.02
CA ARG A 37 -11.55 -5.74 -2.88
C ARG A 37 -10.75 -5.75 -4.19
N PRO A 38 -9.60 -6.44 -4.26
CA PRO A 38 -8.85 -6.54 -5.51
C PRO A 38 -9.61 -7.36 -6.55
N GLU A 39 -9.36 -7.08 -7.83
CA GLU A 39 -9.88 -7.87 -8.94
C GLU A 39 -9.26 -9.28 -8.92
N ALA A 40 -10.01 -10.26 -9.44
CA ALA A 40 -9.49 -11.60 -9.68
C ALA A 40 -8.33 -11.56 -10.70
N ASP A 41 -7.45 -12.57 -10.67
CA ASP A 41 -6.35 -12.77 -11.62
C ASP A 41 -5.19 -11.76 -11.59
N CYS A 42 -5.07 -11.00 -10.50
CA CYS A 42 -3.87 -10.19 -10.28
C CYS A 42 -2.69 -11.06 -9.76
N PRO A 43 -1.44 -10.74 -10.13
CA PRO A 43 -0.26 -11.46 -9.65
C PRO A 43 -0.06 -11.34 -8.12
N PRO A 44 0.65 -12.29 -7.49
CA PRO A 44 0.96 -12.25 -6.06
C PRO A 44 1.88 -11.08 -5.71
N CYS A 45 1.83 -10.61 -4.46
CA CYS A 45 2.51 -9.38 -4.03
C CYS A 45 4.03 -9.46 -4.17
N GLU A 46 4.58 -10.65 -3.94
CA GLU A 46 6.00 -10.98 -3.98
C GLU A 46 6.60 -10.91 -5.40
N THR A 47 5.77 -10.76 -6.44
CA THR A 47 6.27 -10.45 -7.80
C THR A 47 6.83 -9.04 -7.92
N PHE A 48 6.46 -8.14 -7.01
CA PHE A 48 7.03 -6.80 -6.94
C PHE A 48 8.24 -6.84 -5.99
N SER A 49 9.45 -6.67 -6.54
CA SER A 49 10.68 -6.75 -5.74
C SER A 49 10.66 -5.78 -4.56
N LEU A 50 10.99 -6.29 -3.37
CA LEU A 50 11.32 -5.50 -2.19
C LEU A 50 12.48 -4.54 -2.55
N ASN A 51 12.24 -3.24 -2.41
CA ASN A 51 13.28 -2.22 -2.53
C ASN A 51 13.54 -1.65 -1.13
N ASN A 52 14.56 -0.81 -0.96
CA ASN A 52 14.73 -0.11 0.31
C ASN A 52 13.48 0.73 0.65
N THR A 53 13.31 1.02 1.93
CA THR A 53 12.16 1.74 2.48
C THR A 53 11.90 3.07 1.77
N ASP A 54 12.94 3.83 1.43
CA ASP A 54 12.80 5.12 0.75
C ASP A 54 12.19 4.96 -0.65
N VAL A 55 12.73 4.02 -1.44
CA VAL A 55 12.24 3.71 -2.79
C VAL A 55 10.83 3.14 -2.73
N PHE A 56 10.50 2.35 -1.70
CA PHE A 56 9.16 1.85 -1.46
C PHE A 56 8.17 3.01 -1.20
N LEU A 57 8.50 3.91 -0.28
CA LEU A 57 7.66 5.07 0.07
C LEU A 57 7.48 6.03 -1.12
N GLU A 58 8.53 6.26 -1.91
CA GLU A 58 8.45 7.07 -3.13
C GLU A 58 7.47 6.47 -4.16
N ARG A 59 7.55 5.15 -4.38
CA ARG A 59 6.63 4.44 -5.29
C ARG A 59 5.20 4.45 -4.78
N LEU A 60 5.00 4.26 -3.48
CA LEU A 60 3.68 4.34 -2.85
C LEU A 60 3.08 5.73 -3.05
N ASN A 61 3.84 6.78 -2.76
CA ASN A 61 3.39 8.16 -2.96
C ASN A 61 3.02 8.43 -4.43
N SER A 62 3.84 7.97 -5.38
CA SER A 62 3.58 8.10 -6.82
C SER A 62 2.29 7.39 -7.24
N LEU A 63 2.02 6.20 -6.69
CA LEU A 63 0.78 5.46 -6.92
C LEU A 63 -0.43 6.22 -6.39
N LEU A 64 -0.36 6.74 -5.16
CA LEU A 64 -1.45 7.50 -4.53
C LEU A 64 -1.77 8.78 -5.32
N GLN A 65 -0.75 9.50 -5.79
CA GLN A 65 -0.92 10.67 -6.66
C GLN A 65 -1.62 10.32 -7.98
N ALA A 66 -1.23 9.19 -8.60
CA ALA A 66 -1.87 8.75 -9.84
C ALA A 66 -3.34 8.34 -9.65
N ILE A 67 -3.69 7.76 -8.50
CA ILE A 67 -5.09 7.46 -8.14
C ILE A 67 -5.87 8.77 -7.96
N ALA A 68 -5.35 9.69 -7.15
CA ALA A 68 -6.01 10.96 -6.87
C ALA A 68 -6.23 11.80 -8.13
N ALA A 69 -5.26 11.83 -9.05
CA ALA A 69 -5.39 12.52 -10.32
C ALA A 69 -6.49 11.92 -11.21
N LYS A 70 -6.65 10.59 -11.21
CA LYS A 70 -7.71 9.91 -11.97
C LYS A 70 -9.11 10.13 -11.41
N ASP A 71 -9.23 10.31 -10.10
CA ASP A 71 -10.51 10.65 -9.47
C ASP A 71 -10.89 12.11 -9.73
N ALA A 72 -9.92 13.02 -9.81
CA ALA A 72 -10.15 14.43 -10.13
C ALA A 72 -10.66 14.68 -11.57
N ASP A 73 -10.24 13.86 -12.54
CA ASP A 73 -10.69 13.94 -13.95
C ASP A 73 -12.14 13.45 -14.14
N LYS A 74 -12.71 12.80 -13.13
CA LYS A 74 -14.05 12.19 -13.17
C LYS A 74 -15.17 13.07 -12.63
N THR A 75 -14.85 14.32 -12.22
CA THR A 75 -15.78 15.33 -11.68
C THR A 75 -15.92 16.49 -12.65
#